data_AF-A0A2V7QGR8-F1
#
_entry.id   AF-A0A2V7QGR8-F1
#
_cell.length_a   1.000
_cell.length_b   1.000
_cell.length_c   1.000
_cell.angle_alpha   90.00
_cell.angle_beta   90.00
_cell.angle_gamma   90.00
#
_symmetry.space_group_name_H-M   'P 1'
#
loop_
_entity.id
_entity.type
_entity.pdbx_description
1 polymer ?
#
loop_
_entity_poly.entity_id
_entity_poly.type
_entity_poly.pdbx_seq_one_letter_code
_entity_poly.pdbx_strand_id
1 'polypeptide(L)' 'AGSGDLARRFPQFRRRLESRLPILNQVSRQQVDLLRCYRAGQEDTRPALLLSINCIAAGFGTTG' A
#
# COMPACT_ATOMS: atom_id res chain seq x y z
N ALA A 1 32.51 2.12 -1.49
CA ALA A 1 31.44 2.43 -2.45
C ALA A 1 30.17 1.71 -2.00
N GLY A 2 29.11 2.45 -1.69
CA GLY A 2 27.83 1.89 -1.29
C GLY A 2 26.75 2.35 -2.24
N SER A 3 26.31 1.48 -3.16
CA SER A 3 25.04 1.60 -3.87
C SER A 3 24.89 0.44 -4.86
N GLY A 4 24.33 -0.68 -4.38
CA GLY A 4 23.59 -1.59 -5.24
C GLY A 4 22.09 -1.41 -4.98
N ASP A 5 21.24 -2.15 -5.70
CA ASP A 5 19.79 -2.09 -5.51
C ASP A 5 19.36 -2.23 -4.05
N LEU A 6 18.26 -1.55 -3.69
CA LEU A 6 17.64 -1.68 -2.38
C LEU A 6 17.37 -3.15 -2.06
N ALA A 7 17.64 -3.52 -0.81
CA ALA A 7 17.49 -4.88 -0.33
C ALA A 7 18.25 -5.96 -1.13
N ARG A 8 19.36 -5.63 -1.82
CA ARG A 8 20.20 -6.61 -2.54
C ARG A 8 20.61 -7.82 -1.69
N ARG A 9 20.86 -7.61 -0.38
CA ARG A 9 21.20 -8.67 0.60
C ARG A 9 20.00 -9.52 1.05
N PHE A 10 18.77 -9.13 0.67
CA PHE A 10 17.52 -9.76 1.09
C PHE A 10 16.65 -10.13 -0.13
N PRO A 11 17.12 -11.02 -1.02
CA PRO A 11 16.43 -11.34 -2.28
C PRO A 11 15.06 -11.99 -2.09
N GLN A 12 14.80 -12.64 -0.95
CA GLN A 12 13.47 -13.19 -0.63
C GLN A 12 12.49 -12.07 -0.27
N PHE A 13 12.92 -11.10 0.55
CA PHE A 13 12.12 -9.93 0.88
C PHE A 13 11.82 -9.12 -0.39
N ARG A 14 12.84 -8.85 -1.21
CA ARG A 14 12.69 -8.11 -2.46
C ARG A 14 11.64 -8.75 -3.38
N ARG A 15 11.75 -10.06 -3.65
CA ARG A 15 10.76 -10.78 -4.47
C ARG A 15 9.33 -10.71 -3.91
N ARG A 16 9.17 -10.85 -2.59
CA ARG A 16 7.85 -10.78 -1.94
C ARG A 16 7.26 -9.37 -1.97
N LEU A 17 8.09 -8.34 -1.86
CA LEU A 17 7.66 -6.95 -1.97
C LEU A 17 7.28 -6.62 -3.42
N GLU A 18 8.15 -6.95 -4.38
CA GLU A 18 7.93 -6.77 -5.81
C GLU A 18 6.63 -7.43 -6.29
N SER A 19 6.30 -8.63 -5.79
CA SER A 19 5.05 -9.30 -6.17
C SER A 19 3.78 -8.62 -5.64
N ARG A 20 3.87 -7.88 -4.53
CA ARG A 20 2.73 -7.20 -3.89
C ARG A 20 2.56 -5.76 -4.37
N LEU A 21 3.65 -5.10 -4.74
CA LEU A 21 3.66 -3.69 -5.12
C LEU A 21 2.63 -3.30 -6.20
N PRO A 22 2.36 -4.09 -7.25
CA PRO A 22 1.35 -3.73 -8.24
C PRO A 22 -0.04 -3.54 -7.63
N ILE A 23 -0.48 -4.48 -6.79
CA ILE A 23 -1.77 -4.41 -6.10
C ILE A 23 -1.79 -3.29 -5.06
N LEU A 24 -0.71 -3.17 -4.26
CA LEU A 24 -0.58 -2.09 -3.28
C LEU A 24 -0.68 -0.71 -3.94
N ASN A 25 -0.04 -0.51 -5.09
CA ASN A 25 -0.10 0.74 -5.84
C ASN A 25 -1.49 1.01 -6.39
N GLN A 26 -2.20 -0.02 -6.85
CA GLN A 26 -3.59 0.12 -7.31
C GLN A 26 -4.51 0.54 -6.16
N VAL A 27 -4.47 -0.19 -5.04
CA VAL A 27 -5.31 0.10 -3.86
C VAL A 27 -4.97 1.47 -3.26
N SER A 28 -3.68 1.84 -3.23
CA SER A 28 -3.26 3.17 -2.75
C SER A 28 -3.84 4.30 -3.60
N ARG A 29 -3.91 4.13 -4.93
CA ARG A 29 -4.57 5.10 -5.82
C ARG A 29 -6.07 5.19 -5.55
N GLN A 30 -6.75 4.06 -5.40
CA GLN A 30 -8.17 4.03 -5.04
C GLN A 30 -8.43 4.68 -3.67
N GLN A 31 -7.55 4.46 -2.70
CA GLN A 31 -7.62 5.09 -1.38
C GLN A 31 -7.54 6.62 -1.46
N VAL A 32 -6.76 7.18 -2.39
CA VAL A 32 -6.69 8.64 -2.57
C VAL A 32 -8.06 9.20 -2.96
N ASP A 33 -8.78 8.56 -3.88
CA ASP A 33 -10.11 9.01 -4.29
C ASP A 33 -11.14 8.82 -3.16
N LEU A 34 -11.08 7.69 -2.45
CA LEU A 34 -11.89 7.45 -1.26
C LEU A 34 -11.66 8.52 -0.18
N LEU A 35 -10.41 8.94 0.05
CA LEU A 35 -10.09 10.03 0.97
C LEU A 35 -10.67 11.37 0.51
N ARG A 36 -10.65 11.66 -0.80
CA ARG A 36 -11.25 12.88 -1.35
C ARG A 36 -12.75 12.91 -1.09
N CYS A 37 -13.45 11.82 -1.42
CA CYS A 37 -14.89 11.70 -1.22
C CYS A 37 -15.28 11.75 0.26
N TYR A 38 -14.57 11.01 1.12
CA TYR A 38 -14.81 11.00 2.56
C TYR A 38 -14.64 12.39 3.16
N ARG A 39 -13.57 13.12 2.79
CA ARG A 39 -13.33 14.51 3.23
C ARG A 39 -14.33 15.51 2.67
N ALA A 40 -14.98 15.20 1.55
CA ALA A 40 -16.07 15.99 1.00
C ALA A 40 -17.44 15.71 1.67
N GLY A 41 -17.48 14.84 2.69
CA GLY A 41 -18.71 14.52 3.43
C GLY A 41 -19.49 13.32 2.90
N GLN A 42 -18.94 12.55 1.96
CA GLN A 42 -19.57 11.31 1.48
C GLN A 42 -19.27 10.15 2.44
N GLU A 43 -20.05 10.04 3.51
CA GLU A 43 -19.85 9.03 4.56
C GLU A 43 -19.93 7.58 4.05
N ASP A 44 -20.70 7.33 2.98
CA ASP A 44 -20.83 6.01 2.36
C ASP A 44 -19.51 5.43 1.84
N THR A 45 -18.48 6.27 1.67
CA THR A 45 -17.14 5.83 1.26
C THR A 45 -16.30 5.25 2.41
N ARG A 46 -16.73 5.43 3.67
CA ARG A 46 -16.00 5.01 4.87
C ARG A 46 -15.69 3.51 4.91
N PRO A 47 -16.62 2.58 4.58
CA PRO A 47 -16.31 1.14 4.58
C PRO A 47 -15.22 0.78 3.57
N ALA A 48 -15.29 1.34 2.35
CA ALA A 48 -14.30 1.11 1.31
C ALA A 48 -12.93 1.71 1.69
N LEU A 49 -12.92 2.88 2.34
CA LEU A 49 -11.70 3.49 2.86
C LEU A 49 -11.04 2.58 3.92
N LEU A 50 -11.80 2.08 4.89
CA LEU A 50 -11.28 1.16 5.91
C LEU A 50 -10.76 -0.14 5.29
N LEU A 51 -11.43 -0.68 4.27
CA LEU A 51 -10.96 -1.85 3.55
C LEU A 51 -9.61 -1.58 2.85
N SER A 52 -9.46 -0.41 2.22
CA SER A 52 -8.21 -0.02 1.57
C SER A 52 -7.05 0.12 2.57
N ILE A 53 -7.30 0.70 3.75
CA ILE A 53 -6.32 0.82 4.84
C ILE A 53 -5.85 -0.57 5.29
N ASN A 54 -6.79 -1.48 5.55
CA ASN A 54 -6.46 -2.85 5.97
C ASN A 54 -5.67 -3.61 4.89
N CYS A 55 -6.06 -3.47 3.62
CA CYS A 55 -5.36 -4.10 2.51
C CYS A 55 -3.90 -3.62 2.39
N ILE A 56 -3.68 -2.30 2.48
CA ILE A 56 -2.35 -1.70 2.40
C ILE A 56 -1.49 -2.13 3.59
N ALA A 57 -2.04 -2.08 4.82
CA ALA A 57 -1.34 -2.50 6.02
C ALA A 57 -0.91 -3.98 5.95
N ALA A 58 -1.82 -4.87 5.57
CA ALA A 58 -1.52 -6.29 5.42
C ALA A 58 -0.49 -6.57 4.30
N GLY A 59 -0.53 -5.81 3.21
CA GLY A 59 0.39 -5.97 2.09
C GLY A 59 1.82 -5.54 2.42
N PHE A 60 2.00 -4.42 3.13
CA PHE A 60 3.32 -3.96 3.59
C PHE A 60 3.85 -4.77 4.78
N GLY A 61 2.99 -5.22 5.69
CA GLY A 61 3.41 -5.93 6.90
C GLY A 61 4.10 -5.00 7.90
N THR A 62 5.14 -5.49 8.58
CA THR A 62 5.87 -4.73 9.60
C THR A 62 6.75 -3.64 8.98
N THR A 63 6.53 -2.39 9.38
CA THR A 63 7.28 -1.23 8.87
C THR A 63 8.03 -0.43 9.96
N GLY A 64 7.99 -0.88 11.22
CA GLY A 64 8.59 -0.22 12.38
C GLY A 64 9.33 -1.19 13.28
#